data_AF-U2KR41-F1
#
_entry.id   AF-U2KR41-F1
#
_cell.length_a   1.000
_cell.length_b   1.000
_cell.length_c   1.000
_cell.angle_alpha   90.00
_cell.angle_beta   90.00
_cell.angle_gamma   90.00
#
_symmetry.space_group_name_H-M   'P 1'
#
loop_
_entity.id
_entity.type
_entity.pdbx_description
1 polymer ?
#
loop_
_entity_poly.entity_id
_entity_poly.type
_entity_poly.pdbx_seq_one_letter_code
_entity_poly.pdbx_strand_id
1 'polypeptide(L)'
;MNSRKKKSIHQLADGILQFEDKRKSIPQADFTDLQTFLSAYLNTPEPKKRKKLAEEFRKRHMELYEFLQSNPELIRAETKITATLQAAASGAAEEEDNGQITNLFEKLQEGLA
;
A
#
# COMPACT_ATOMS: atom_id res chain seq x y z
N MET A 1 43.01 -6.47 -6.20
CA MET A 1 41.96 -5.48 -5.85
C MET A 1 42.54 -4.46 -4.88
N ASN A 2 42.60 -3.17 -5.25
CA ASN A 2 43.37 -2.15 -4.53
C ASN A 2 42.72 -1.79 -3.17
N SER A 3 43.54 -1.47 -2.16
CA SER A 3 43.10 -1.17 -0.78
C SER A 3 42.06 -0.05 -0.68
N ARG A 4 42.14 0.95 -1.57
CA ARG A 4 41.12 2.02 -1.68
C ARG A 4 39.75 1.50 -2.10
N LYS A 5 39.70 0.57 -3.07
CA LYS A 5 38.43 -0.03 -3.54
C LYS A 5 37.79 -0.91 -2.44
N LYS A 6 38.59 -1.60 -1.62
CA LYS A 6 38.07 -2.36 -0.48
C LYS A 6 37.46 -1.45 0.60
N LYS A 7 38.12 -0.33 0.93
CA LYS A 7 37.58 0.66 1.89
C LYS A 7 36.28 1.29 1.40
N SER A 8 36.19 1.67 0.12
CA SER A 8 34.97 2.27 -0.43
C SER A 8 33.80 1.28 -0.42
N ILE A 9 34.04 0.01 -0.76
CA ILE A 9 33.00 -1.04 -0.71
C ILE A 9 32.52 -1.26 0.73
N HIS A 10 33.42 -1.31 1.71
CA HIS A 10 33.04 -1.44 3.12
C HIS A 10 32.22 -0.24 3.61
N GLN A 11 32.62 0.99 3.27
CA GLN A 11 31.84 2.18 3.63
C GLN A 11 30.44 2.17 3.00
N LEU A 12 30.31 1.67 1.78
CA LEU A 12 29.02 1.56 1.11
C LEU A 12 28.14 0.48 1.75
N ALA A 13 28.73 -0.67 2.09
CA ALA A 13 28.04 -1.74 2.81
C ALA A 13 27.58 -1.30 4.20
N ASP A 14 28.43 -0.61 4.96
CA ASP A 14 28.09 -0.04 6.27
C ASP A 14 26.99 1.02 6.14
N GLY A 15 27.05 1.87 5.11
CA GLY A 15 26.03 2.87 4.84
C GLY A 15 24.67 2.25 4.50
N ILE A 16 24.65 1.16 3.74
CA ILE A 16 23.43 0.40 3.42
C ILE A 16 22.87 -0.25 4.69
N LEU A 17 23.70 -0.92 5.49
CA LEU A 17 23.28 -1.54 6.76
C LEU A 17 22.67 -0.50 7.71
N GLN A 18 23.33 0.65 7.89
CA GLN A 18 22.80 1.74 8.72
C GLN A 18 21.49 2.32 8.19
N PHE A 19 21.30 2.34 6.87
CA PHE A 19 20.07 2.81 6.24
C PHE A 19 18.92 1.80 6.46
N GLU A 20 19.19 0.51 6.29
CA GLU A 20 18.24 -0.56 6.54
C GLU A 20 17.85 -0.66 8.02
N ASP A 21 18.80 -0.55 8.93
CA ASP A 21 18.53 -0.56 10.38
C ASP A 21 17.71 0.66 10.80
N LYS A 22 17.94 1.83 10.19
CA LYS A 22 17.07 3.00 10.39
C LYS A 22 15.65 2.76 9.88
N ARG A 23 15.48 2.06 8.75
CA ARG A 23 14.15 1.65 8.26
C ARG A 23 13.47 0.64 9.19
N LYS A 24 14.22 -0.27 9.82
CA LYS A 24 13.70 -1.23 10.80
C LYS A 24 13.38 -0.57 12.16
N SER A 25 14.05 0.53 12.50
CA SER A 25 13.85 1.27 13.76
C SER A 25 12.55 2.08 13.81
N ILE A 26 12.00 2.42 12.65
CA ILE A 26 10.61 2.84 12.54
C ILE A 26 9.87 1.51 12.46
N PRO A 27 9.10 1.11 13.49
CA PRO A 27 8.28 -0.08 13.35
C PRO A 27 7.52 0.09 12.04
N GLN A 28 7.68 -0.87 11.13
CA GLN A 28 6.73 -1.07 10.03
C GLN A 28 5.40 -1.46 10.68
N ALA A 29 4.81 -0.51 11.37
CA ALA A 29 3.44 -0.60 11.77
C ALA A 29 2.69 -0.45 10.46
N ASP A 30 2.04 -1.52 10.06
CA ASP A 30 1.14 -1.54 8.94
C ASP A 30 0.02 -0.54 9.24
N PHE A 31 0.24 0.71 8.88
CA PHE A 31 -0.74 1.79 8.99
C PHE A 31 -1.76 1.70 7.85
N THR A 32 -2.23 0.49 7.58
CA THR A 32 -3.32 0.20 6.65
C THR A 32 -4.64 0.77 7.16
N ASP A 33 -4.78 0.95 8.48
CA ASP A 33 -5.98 1.49 9.11
C ASP A 33 -5.70 2.71 10.01
N LEU A 34 -6.67 3.62 10.05
CA LEU A 34 -6.65 4.85 10.83
C LEU A 34 -6.59 4.57 12.34
N GLN A 35 -7.24 3.50 12.83
CA GLN A 35 -7.19 3.17 14.27
C GLN A 35 -5.80 2.73 14.71
N THR A 36 -5.14 1.90 13.90
CA THR A 36 -3.76 1.47 14.11
C THR A 36 -2.80 2.66 14.07
N PHE A 37 -3.03 3.62 13.17
CA PHE A 37 -2.28 4.87 13.15
C PHE A 37 -2.51 5.73 14.41
N LEU A 38 -3.76 5.96 14.79
CA LEU A 38 -4.13 6.80 15.95
C LEU A 38 -3.53 6.25 17.24
N SER A 39 -3.65 4.95 17.47
CA SER A 39 -3.06 4.30 18.65
C SER A 39 -1.54 4.47 18.66
N ALA A 40 -0.85 4.23 17.56
CA ALA A 40 0.60 4.43 17.47
C ALA A 40 1.01 5.91 17.64
N TYR A 41 0.26 6.83 17.05
CA TYR A 41 0.50 8.28 17.12
C TYR A 41 0.38 8.81 18.56
N LEU A 42 -0.66 8.39 19.28
CA LEU A 42 -0.90 8.75 20.67
C LEU A 42 0.12 8.11 21.62
N ASN A 43 0.52 6.87 21.34
CA ASN A 43 1.50 6.13 22.14
C ASN A 43 2.96 6.49 21.83
N THR A 44 3.24 7.33 20.82
CA THR A 44 4.59 7.80 20.51
C THR A 44 4.91 9.07 21.33
N PRO A 45 5.82 9.00 22.33
CA PRO A 45 6.10 10.14 23.20
C PRO A 45 6.90 11.24 22.51
N GLU A 46 7.74 10.90 21.53
CA GLU A 46 8.61 11.84 20.85
C GLU A 46 7.87 12.63 19.74
N PRO A 47 7.84 13.97 19.81
CA PRO A 47 7.15 14.80 18.80
C PRO A 47 7.71 14.64 17.38
N LYS A 48 9.03 14.46 17.25
CA LYS A 48 9.69 14.27 15.95
C LYS A 48 9.28 12.96 15.29
N LYS A 49 9.17 11.87 16.05
CA LYS A 49 8.71 10.57 15.55
C LYS A 49 7.21 10.61 15.21
N ARG A 50 6.42 11.26 16.06
CA ARG A 50 4.99 11.49 15.86
C ARG A 50 4.70 12.25 14.55
N LYS A 51 5.48 13.30 14.26
CA LYS A 51 5.38 14.06 12.99
C LYS A 51 5.70 13.20 11.76
N LYS A 52 6.77 12.40 11.82
CA LYS A 52 7.11 11.46 10.73
C LYS A 52 6.00 10.46 10.48
N LEU A 53 5.39 9.93 11.53
CA LEU A 53 4.26 9.01 11.44
C LEU A 53 3.10 9.64 10.65
N ALA A 54 2.72 10.87 11.01
CA ALA A 54 1.64 11.59 10.35
C ALA A 54 1.95 11.91 8.88
N GLU A 55 3.19 12.28 8.57
CA GLU A 55 3.62 12.54 7.20
C GLU A 55 3.56 11.28 6.33
N GLU A 56 4.04 10.13 6.84
CA GLU A 56 3.95 8.86 6.11
C GLU A 56 2.51 8.39 5.93
N PHE A 57 1.69 8.48 7.00
CA PHE A 57 0.27 8.13 6.92
C PHE A 57 -0.45 8.98 5.87
N ARG A 58 -0.29 10.31 5.93
CA ARG A 58 -0.87 11.23 4.95
C ARG A 58 -0.39 10.90 3.54
N LYS A 59 0.90 10.68 3.33
CA LYS A 59 1.46 10.43 2.00
C LYS A 59 0.83 9.18 1.35
N ARG A 60 0.79 8.05 2.07
CA ARG A 60 0.18 6.81 1.54
C ARG A 60 -1.31 6.98 1.21
N HIS A 61 -2.06 7.65 2.07
CA HIS A 61 -3.50 7.83 1.86
C HIS A 61 -3.81 8.84 0.75
N MET A 62 -2.96 9.86 0.57
CA MET A 62 -3.08 10.79 -0.56
C MET A 62 -2.70 10.11 -1.89
N GLU A 63 -1.66 9.29 -1.93
CA GLU A 63 -1.30 8.51 -3.13
C GLU A 63 -2.43 7.58 -3.55
N LEU A 64 -3.06 6.88 -2.60
CA LEU A 64 -4.23 6.05 -2.87
C LEU A 64 -5.43 6.90 -3.34
N TYR A 65 -5.69 8.03 -2.70
CA TYR A 65 -6.76 8.94 -3.09
C TYR A 65 -6.57 9.46 -4.52
N GLU A 66 -5.38 9.94 -4.86
CA GLU A 66 -5.05 10.42 -6.21
C GLU A 66 -5.14 9.29 -7.25
N PHE A 67 -4.70 8.08 -6.90
CA PHE A 67 -4.85 6.89 -7.75
C PHE A 67 -6.32 6.56 -8.01
N LEU A 68 -7.16 6.55 -6.98
CA LEU A 68 -8.60 6.29 -7.12
C LEU A 68 -9.31 7.41 -7.89
N GLN A 69 -8.92 8.67 -7.67
CA GLN A 69 -9.47 9.82 -8.38
C GLN A 69 -9.11 9.81 -9.87
N SER A 70 -7.89 9.40 -10.21
CA SER A 70 -7.45 9.26 -11.61
C SER A 70 -8.03 8.02 -12.31
N ASN A 71 -8.53 7.04 -11.56
CA ASN A 71 -9.09 5.79 -12.08
C ASN A 71 -10.51 5.54 -11.54
N PRO A 72 -11.50 6.40 -11.87
CA PRO A 72 -12.86 6.28 -11.36
C PRO A 72 -13.56 4.98 -11.80
N GLU A 73 -13.09 4.36 -12.89
CA GLU A 73 -13.58 3.08 -13.38
C GLU A 73 -13.29 1.92 -12.42
N LEU A 74 -12.25 2.01 -11.59
CA LEU A 74 -11.94 0.99 -10.57
C LEU A 74 -13.03 0.95 -9.49
N ILE A 75 -13.47 2.12 -9.02
CA ILE A 75 -14.56 2.25 -8.03
C ILE A 75 -15.87 1.75 -8.63
N ARG A 76 -16.15 2.09 -9.90
CA ARG A 76 -17.34 1.61 -10.62
C ARG A 76 -17.33 0.10 -10.79
N ALA A 77 -16.18 -0.49 -11.14
CA ALA A 77 -16.02 -1.92 -11.28
C ALA A 77 -16.25 -2.65 -9.94
N GLU A 78 -15.64 -2.16 -8.85
CA GLU A 78 -15.84 -2.71 -7.51
C GLU A 78 -17.31 -2.62 -7.08
N THR A 79 -17.94 -1.45 -7.24
CA THR A 79 -19.35 -1.24 -6.87
C THR A 79 -20.28 -2.15 -7.68
N LYS A 80 -20.01 -2.33 -8.98
CA LYS A 80 -20.78 -3.24 -9.84
C LYS A 80 -20.59 -4.69 -9.38
N ILE A 81 -19.35 -5.11 -9.06
CA ILE A 81 -19.06 -6.45 -8.53
C ILE A 81 -19.79 -6.68 -7.20
N THR A 82 -19.72 -5.75 -6.23
CA THR A 82 -20.40 -5.89 -4.94
C THR A 82 -21.91 -5.96 -5.12
N ALA A 83 -22.48 -5.11 -5.98
CA ALA A 83 -23.91 -5.12 -6.27
C ALA A 83 -24.35 -6.44 -6.93
N THR A 84 -23.59 -6.94 -7.91
CA THR A 84 -23.87 -8.23 -8.56
C THR A 84 -23.69 -9.40 -7.60
N LEU A 85 -22.65 -9.38 -6.75
CA LEU A 85 -22.43 -10.41 -5.74
C LEU A 85 -23.56 -10.42 -4.69
N GLN A 86 -24.02 -9.24 -4.28
CA GLN A 86 -25.14 -9.08 -3.36
C GLN A 86 -26.47 -9.50 -3.99
N ALA A 87 -26.70 -9.20 -5.27
CA ALA A 87 -27.86 -9.66 -6.03
C ALA A 87 -27.86 -11.17 -6.24
N ALA A 88 -26.70 -11.76 -6.52
CA ALA A 88 -26.52 -13.21 -6.58
C ALA A 88 -26.74 -13.87 -5.21
N ALA A 89 -26.23 -13.27 -4.13
CA ALA A 89 -26.40 -13.77 -2.76
C ALA A 89 -27.84 -13.62 -2.24
N SER A 90 -28.59 -12.61 -2.70
CA SER A 90 -30.00 -12.41 -2.36
C SER A 90 -30.96 -13.19 -3.27
N GLY A 91 -30.45 -13.92 -4.27
CA GLY A 91 -31.25 -14.68 -5.23
C GLY A 91 -32.00 -13.82 -6.25
N ALA A 92 -31.63 -12.54 -6.39
CA ALA A 92 -32.24 -11.56 -7.30
C ALA A 92 -31.35 -11.28 -8.53
N ALA A 93 -30.67 -12.30 -9.05
CA ALA A 93 -29.90 -12.15 -10.29
C ALA A 93 -30.87 -12.17 -11.48
N GLU A 94 -31.22 -10.99 -12.01
CA GLU A 94 -31.75 -10.89 -13.37
C GLU A 94 -30.62 -11.22 -14.36
N GLU A 95 -30.91 -12.14 -15.27
CA GLU A 95 -30.05 -12.62 -16.35
C GLU A 95 -29.80 -11.49 -17.36
N GLU A 96 -28.87 -10.58 -17.07
CA GLU A 96 -28.31 -9.69 -18.09
C GLU A 96 -26.81 -9.94 -18.30
N ASP A 97 -26.59 -10.70 -19.37
CA ASP A 97 -25.41 -10.82 -20.22
C ASP A 97 -24.08 -11.20 -19.54
N ASN A 98 -23.65 -12.42 -19.85
CA ASN A 98 -22.37 -13.05 -19.52
C ASN A 98 -21.18 -12.35 -20.24
N GLY A 99 -21.06 -11.04 -20.09
CA GLY A 99 -19.87 -10.28 -20.45
C GLY A 99 -18.76 -10.58 -19.45
N GLN A 100 -18.04 -11.68 -19.69
CA GLN A 100 -16.77 -12.10 -19.07
C GLN A 100 -16.38 -11.30 -17.82
N ILE A 101 -16.69 -11.89 -16.66
CA ILE A 101 -16.20 -11.46 -15.35
C ILE A 101 -14.68 -11.65 -15.34
N THR A 102 -13.91 -10.74 -15.95
CA THR A 102 -12.46 -10.73 -15.80
C THR A 102 -12.16 -10.10 -14.45
N ASN A 103 -11.69 -10.92 -13.52
CA ASN A 103 -11.33 -10.46 -12.19
C ASN A 103 -10.20 -9.42 -12.29
N LEU A 104 -10.26 -8.32 -11.53
CA LEU A 104 -9.23 -7.28 -11.55
C LEU A 104 -7.85 -7.87 -11.18
N PHE A 105 -7.82 -8.87 -10.31
CA PHE A 105 -6.61 -9.59 -9.93
C PHE A 105 -6.02 -10.41 -11.08
N GLU A 106 -6.84 -10.97 -11.97
CA GLU A 106 -6.36 -11.74 -13.14
C GLU A 106 -5.71 -10.82 -14.16
N LYS A 107 -6.33 -9.66 -14.46
CA LYS A 107 -5.75 -8.65 -15.37
C LYS A 107 -4.43 -8.08 -14.87
N LEU A 108 -4.28 -7.91 -13.56
CA LEU A 108 -3.02 -7.46 -12.96
C LEU A 108 -1.93 -8.53 -13.02
N GLN A 109 -2.30 -9.81 -13.01
CA GLN A 109 -1.35 -10.93 -13.10
C GLN A 109 -0.85 -11.17 -14.54
N GLU A 110 -1.69 -10.93 -15.55
CA GLU A 110 -1.31 -11.05 -16.97
C GLU A 110 -0.36 -9.94 -17.45
N GLY A 111 -0.43 -8.73 -16.87
CA GLY A 111 0.46 -7.61 -17.23
C GLY A 111 1.88 -7.69 -16.63
N LEU A 112 2.18 -8.73 -15.83
CA LEU A 112 3.44 -8.94 -15.14
C LEU A 112 4.27 -10.12 -15.70
N ALA A 113 3.79 -10.75 -16.78
CA ALA A 113 4.46 -11.87 -17.48
C ALA A 113 5.29 -11.41 -18.69
#